data_AF-A0A6A3D8I6-F1
#
_entry.id   AF-A0A6A3D8I6-F1
#
_cell.length_a   1.000
_cell.length_b   1.000
_cell.length_c   1.000
_cell.angle_alpha   90.00
_cell.angle_beta   90.00
_cell.angle_gamma   90.00
#
_symmetry.space_group_name_H-M   'P 1'
#
loop_
_entity.id
_entity.type
_entity.pdbx_description
1 polymer ?
#
loop_
_entity_poly.entity_id
_entity_poly.type
_entity_poly.pdbx_seq_one_letter_code
_entity_poly.pdbx_strand_id
1 'polypeptide(L)'
;MFLWIVCNDRVMTNVKRMRRHLTTNSICPLCSAPVEDANHLLRLCATALSVWVALVKQEKLQAFITMDMKAWIAMNLSNAKEFLDKLRTRTFSLVTSPGWLNVNSDGARHKESRLVSYGGVVRDHDGEWKMEFTKFIGICSVLEAEMWGCCVQGKWGGNQLIVEVGSVEAIETLKAAESGRSRVTLVNHVAELMKQN
;
A
#
# COMPACT_ATOMS: atom_id res chain seq x y z
N MET A 1 -1.91 -0.79 -4.83
CA MET A 1 -3.07 -0.75 -3.90
C MET A 1 -3.77 0.61 -3.86
N PHE A 2 -3.06 1.73 -3.68
CA PHE A 2 -3.66 3.07 -3.55
C PHE A 2 -4.57 3.53 -4.70
N LEU A 3 -4.11 3.48 -5.97
CA LEU A 3 -4.92 3.92 -7.12
C LEU A 3 -6.23 3.14 -7.26
N TRP A 4 -6.26 1.86 -6.88
CA TRP A 4 -7.50 1.08 -6.86
C TRP A 4 -8.52 1.62 -5.85
N ILE A 5 -8.06 2.03 -4.66
CA ILE A 5 -8.91 2.67 -3.65
C ILE A 5 -9.51 3.98 -4.17
N VAL A 6 -8.71 4.76 -4.92
CA VAL A 6 -9.16 5.99 -5.59
C VAL A 6 -10.20 5.68 -6.67
N CYS A 7 -9.93 4.73 -7.58
CA CYS A 7 -10.85 4.32 -8.65
C CYS A 7 -12.20 3.85 -8.14
N ASN A 8 -12.21 3.15 -7.01
CA ASN A 8 -13.41 2.61 -6.39
C ASN A 8 -14.09 3.62 -5.45
N ASP A 9 -13.62 4.87 -5.40
CA ASP A 9 -14.18 5.93 -4.58
C ASP A 9 -14.26 5.52 -3.08
N ARG A 10 -13.18 4.86 -2.63
CA ARG A 10 -13.02 4.30 -1.27
C ARG A 10 -12.02 5.07 -0.41
N VAL A 11 -11.41 6.14 -0.93
CA VAL A 11 -10.52 7.02 -0.15
C VAL A 11 -11.33 7.70 0.95
N MET A 12 -10.85 7.68 2.18
CA MET A 12 -11.58 8.23 3.34
C MET A 12 -11.48 9.76 3.43
N THR A 13 -12.01 10.47 2.44
CA THR A 13 -12.08 11.95 2.45
C THR A 13 -13.16 12.47 3.41
N ASN A 14 -13.17 13.76 3.76
CA ASN A 14 -14.23 14.29 4.62
C ASN A 14 -15.63 14.19 4.01
N VAL A 15 -15.79 14.23 2.68
CA VAL A 15 -17.08 13.87 2.03
C VAL A 15 -17.49 12.43 2.38
N LYS A 16 -16.56 11.48 2.36
CA LYS A 16 -16.84 10.07 2.71
C LYS A 16 -17.09 9.88 4.19
N ARG A 17 -16.40 10.62 5.05
CA ARG A 17 -16.65 10.62 6.50
C ARG A 17 -18.03 11.20 6.82
N MET A 18 -18.42 12.29 6.17
CA MET A 18 -19.75 12.91 6.33
C MET A 18 -20.85 11.94 5.88
N ARG A 19 -20.67 11.28 4.72
CA ARG A 19 -21.60 10.25 4.23
C ARG A 19 -21.76 9.05 5.18
N ARG A 20 -20.72 8.75 5.97
CA ARG A 20 -20.72 7.65 6.96
C ARG A 20 -21.09 8.13 8.37
N HIS A 21 -21.51 9.38 8.54
CA HIS A 21 -21.83 9.99 9.82
C HIS A 21 -20.66 9.99 10.83
N LEU A 22 -19.42 10.02 10.33
CA LEU A 22 -18.19 10.12 11.14
C LEU A 22 -17.73 11.56 11.38
N THR A 23 -18.30 12.52 10.64
CA THR A 23 -18.13 13.97 10.79
C THR A 23 -19.39 14.68 10.30
N THR A 24 -19.57 15.94 10.66
CA THR A 24 -20.66 16.80 10.17
C THR A 24 -20.23 17.76 9.06
N ASN A 25 -18.93 17.85 8.76
CA ASN A 25 -18.41 18.75 7.74
C ASN A 25 -17.61 18.01 6.64
N SER A 26 -17.69 18.52 5.42
CA SER A 26 -16.93 18.05 4.25
C SER A 26 -15.69 18.90 3.98
N ILE A 27 -15.36 19.84 4.87
CA ILE A 27 -14.33 20.86 4.64
C ILE A 27 -12.94 20.21 4.58
N CYS A 28 -12.12 20.64 3.63
CA CYS A 28 -10.73 20.21 3.53
C CYS A 28 -9.91 20.81 4.69
N PRO A 29 -9.23 19.99 5.50
CA PRO A 29 -8.47 20.50 6.65
C PRO A 29 -7.20 21.25 6.25
N LEU A 30 -6.75 21.13 4.99
CA LEU A 30 -5.50 21.73 4.51
C LEU A 30 -5.68 23.12 3.91
N CYS A 31 -6.75 23.32 3.13
CA CYS A 31 -7.00 24.58 2.42
C CYS A 31 -8.35 25.22 2.74
N SER A 32 -9.13 24.63 3.64
CA SER A 32 -10.46 25.11 4.04
C SER A 32 -11.50 25.16 2.92
N ALA A 33 -11.25 24.48 1.79
CA ALA A 33 -12.25 24.32 0.74
C ALA A 33 -13.49 23.59 1.30
N PRO A 34 -14.72 23.95 0.88
CA PRO A 34 -15.94 23.41 1.47
C PRO A 34 -16.15 21.91 1.21
N VAL A 35 -15.48 21.36 0.20
CA VAL A 35 -15.63 19.96 -0.23
C VAL A 35 -14.26 19.34 -0.43
N GLU A 36 -13.96 18.34 0.41
CA GLU A 36 -12.82 17.44 0.29
C GLU A 36 -13.30 16.10 -0.27
N ASP A 37 -13.31 15.99 -1.60
CA ASP A 37 -13.47 14.74 -2.32
C ASP A 37 -12.12 14.21 -2.83
N ALA A 38 -12.11 13.03 -3.47
CA ALA A 38 -10.89 12.42 -3.95
C ALA A 38 -10.17 13.28 -5.01
N ASN A 39 -10.93 14.01 -5.83
CA ASN A 39 -10.35 14.89 -6.85
C ASN A 39 -9.68 16.11 -6.20
N HIS A 40 -10.35 16.70 -5.20
CA HIS A 40 -9.80 17.77 -4.41
C HIS A 40 -8.53 17.32 -3.69
N LEU A 41 -8.59 16.22 -2.94
CA LEU A 41 -7.45 15.70 -2.18
C LEU A 41 -6.22 15.46 -3.08
N LEU A 42 -6.43 14.93 -4.30
CA LEU A 42 -5.34 14.51 -5.17
C LEU A 42 -4.87 15.58 -6.17
N ARG A 43 -5.73 16.53 -6.57
CA ARG A 43 -5.41 17.48 -7.65
C ARG A 43 -5.71 18.93 -7.31
N LEU A 44 -6.88 19.23 -6.74
CA LEU A 44 -7.37 20.61 -6.62
C LEU A 44 -7.04 21.28 -5.28
N CYS A 45 -6.70 20.51 -4.25
CA CYS A 45 -6.25 21.05 -2.97
C CYS A 45 -5.02 21.91 -3.20
N ALA A 46 -4.96 23.11 -2.64
CA ALA A 46 -3.85 24.04 -2.83
C ALA A 46 -2.48 23.40 -2.58
N THR A 47 -2.39 22.55 -1.54
CA THR A 47 -1.19 21.76 -1.21
C THR A 47 -0.83 20.72 -2.27
N ALA A 48 -1.82 20.07 -2.90
CA ALA A 48 -1.57 19.10 -3.96
C ALA A 48 -1.28 19.80 -5.30
N LEU A 49 -2.01 20.86 -5.59
CA LEU A 49 -1.88 21.65 -6.80
C LEU A 49 -0.49 22.28 -6.92
N SER A 50 0.11 22.74 -5.82
CA SER A 50 1.47 23.30 -5.84
C SER A 50 2.51 22.28 -6.32
N VAL A 51 2.36 21.01 -5.94
CA VAL A 51 3.20 19.91 -6.43
C VAL A 51 2.97 19.70 -7.93
N TRP A 52 1.72 19.70 -8.38
CA TRP A 52 1.40 19.51 -9.79
C TRP A 52 1.85 20.67 -10.68
N VAL A 53 1.77 21.92 -10.21
CA VAL A 53 2.30 23.09 -10.91
C VAL A 53 3.81 22.96 -11.15
N ALA A 54 4.55 22.37 -10.21
CA ALA A 54 5.98 22.14 -10.35
C ALA A 54 6.31 20.95 -11.29
N LEU A 55 5.45 19.94 -11.38
CA LEU A 55 5.71 18.70 -12.12
C LEU A 55 5.10 18.66 -13.53
N VAL A 56 3.98 19.33 -13.74
CA VAL A 56 3.22 19.29 -14.99
C VAL A 56 3.57 20.51 -15.83
N LYS A 57 3.88 20.30 -17.12
CA LYS A 57 4.09 21.40 -18.06
C LYS A 57 2.91 22.37 -18.03
N GLN A 58 3.20 23.66 -17.94
CA GLN A 58 2.19 24.72 -17.75
C GLN A 58 1.06 24.67 -18.80
N GLU A 59 1.42 24.41 -20.05
CA GLU A 59 0.52 24.22 -21.20
C GLU A 59 -0.42 22.99 -21.09
N LYS A 60 -0.06 22.00 -20.26
CA LYS A 60 -0.90 20.82 -19.99
C LYS A 60 -1.64 20.88 -18.65
N LEU A 61 -1.32 21.84 -17.78
CA LEU A 61 -1.86 21.91 -16.42
C LEU A 61 -3.39 22.10 -16.43
N GLN A 62 -3.91 22.98 -17.29
CA GLN A 62 -5.35 23.22 -17.36
C GLN A 62 -6.11 21.95 -17.76
N ALA A 63 -5.63 21.26 -18.80
CA ALA A 63 -6.21 19.99 -19.22
C ALA A 63 -6.10 18.92 -18.11
N PHE A 64 -5.01 18.92 -17.35
CA PHE A 64 -4.79 17.97 -16.25
C PHE A 64 -5.79 18.16 -15.10
N ILE A 65 -6.07 19.40 -14.69
CA ILE A 65 -6.95 19.70 -13.55
C ILE A 65 -8.44 19.63 -13.89
N THR A 66 -8.83 19.92 -15.13
CA THR A 66 -10.24 19.86 -15.56
C THR A 66 -10.69 18.48 -16.00
N MET A 67 -9.77 17.56 -16.24
CA MET A 67 -10.07 16.19 -16.66
C MET A 67 -10.93 15.47 -15.62
N ASP A 68 -11.92 14.71 -16.08
CA ASP A 68 -12.68 13.79 -15.22
C ASP A 68 -11.73 12.88 -14.43
N MET A 69 -12.10 12.56 -13.18
CA MET A 69 -11.23 11.81 -12.29
C MET A 69 -10.95 10.39 -12.81
N LYS A 70 -11.95 9.70 -13.36
CA LYS A 70 -11.74 8.34 -13.91
C LYS A 70 -10.91 8.39 -15.18
N ALA A 71 -11.18 9.36 -16.06
CA ALA A 71 -10.37 9.59 -17.26
C ALA A 71 -8.92 9.92 -16.92
N TRP A 72 -8.69 10.74 -15.88
CA TRP A 72 -7.36 11.08 -15.39
C TRP A 72 -6.62 9.85 -14.87
N ILE A 73 -7.26 9.02 -14.06
CA ILE A 73 -6.64 7.77 -13.59
C ILE A 73 -6.34 6.86 -14.78
N ALA A 74 -7.29 6.69 -15.70
CA ALA A 74 -7.10 5.85 -16.88
C ALA A 74 -5.92 6.32 -17.75
N MET A 75 -5.76 7.63 -17.96
CA MET A 75 -4.62 8.20 -18.70
C MET A 75 -3.27 7.97 -17.99
N ASN A 76 -3.25 8.09 -16.66
CA ASN A 76 -2.05 7.79 -15.89
C ASN A 76 -1.76 6.29 -15.86
N LEU A 77 -2.78 5.43 -15.94
CA LEU A 77 -2.66 3.98 -16.02
C LEU A 77 -2.30 3.46 -17.41
N SER A 78 -2.75 4.11 -18.49
CA SER A 78 -2.39 3.73 -19.85
C SER A 78 -0.90 3.96 -20.11
N ASN A 79 -0.35 5.05 -19.55
CA ASN A 79 1.09 5.28 -19.50
C ASN A 79 1.76 4.53 -18.34
N ALA A 80 0.99 4.03 -17.36
CA ALA A 80 1.54 3.19 -16.32
C ALA A 80 2.07 1.88 -16.88
N LYS A 81 1.62 1.36 -18.03
CA LYS A 81 2.26 0.18 -18.61
C LYS A 81 3.74 0.43 -18.92
N GLU A 82 4.06 1.60 -19.48
CA GLU A 82 5.44 2.02 -19.78
C GLU A 82 6.22 2.38 -18.51
N PHE A 83 5.57 2.98 -17.52
CA PHE A 83 6.16 3.27 -16.21
C PHE A 83 6.37 2.01 -15.37
N LEU A 84 5.42 1.08 -15.38
CA LEU A 84 5.47 -0.23 -14.73
C LEU A 84 6.52 -1.11 -15.41
N ASP A 85 6.69 -1.06 -16.73
CA ASP A 85 7.80 -1.73 -17.42
C ASP A 85 9.16 -1.12 -17.03
N LYS A 86 9.23 0.21 -16.85
CA LYS A 86 10.42 0.90 -16.29
C LYS A 86 10.65 0.63 -14.79
N LEU A 87 9.61 0.35 -14.01
CA LEU A 87 9.72 -0.08 -12.61
C LEU A 87 10.02 -1.57 -12.49
N ARG A 88 9.56 -2.40 -13.43
CA ARG A 88 9.87 -3.84 -13.58
C ARG A 88 11.37 -4.09 -13.67
N THR A 89 12.11 -3.10 -14.18
CA THR A 89 13.56 -3.15 -14.34
C THR A 89 14.34 -2.60 -13.14
N ARG A 90 13.70 -1.96 -12.15
CA ARG A 90 14.37 -1.33 -11.00
C ARG A 90 13.87 -1.76 -9.62
N THR A 91 12.70 -2.35 -9.53
CA THR A 91 12.19 -3.02 -8.31
C THR A 91 12.05 -4.49 -8.67
N PHE A 92 12.64 -5.37 -7.85
CA PHE A 92 12.68 -6.83 -8.06
C PHE A 92 11.40 -7.35 -8.73
N SER A 93 11.60 -8.05 -9.85
CA SER A 93 10.59 -8.45 -10.83
C SER A 93 9.28 -8.98 -10.23
N LEU A 94 8.17 -8.28 -10.51
CA LEU A 94 6.78 -8.76 -10.33
C LEU A 94 6.37 -9.85 -11.34
N VAL A 95 7.33 -10.64 -11.84
CA VAL A 95 7.06 -11.88 -12.60
C VAL A 95 7.72 -13.00 -11.82
N THR A 96 6.91 -13.71 -11.05
CA THR A 96 7.35 -14.94 -10.40
C THR A 96 7.26 -16.09 -11.40
N SER A 97 8.02 -17.16 -11.21
CA SER A 97 7.89 -18.34 -12.08
C SER A 97 6.48 -18.94 -11.95
N PRO A 98 5.93 -19.60 -12.99
CA PRO A 98 4.69 -20.36 -12.86
C PRO A 98 4.72 -21.28 -11.64
N GLY A 99 3.65 -21.24 -10.83
CA GLY A 99 3.55 -21.95 -9.54
C GLY A 99 3.95 -21.13 -8.31
N TRP A 100 4.48 -19.91 -8.49
CA TRP A 100 4.75 -19.00 -7.38
C TRP A 100 3.57 -18.05 -7.12
N LEU A 101 3.38 -17.69 -5.85
CA LEU A 101 2.48 -16.63 -5.44
C LEU A 101 3.25 -15.43 -4.89
N ASN A 102 2.79 -14.23 -5.23
CA ASN A 102 3.28 -12.98 -4.68
C ASN A 102 2.36 -12.51 -3.54
N VAL A 103 2.94 -12.21 -2.39
CA VAL A 103 2.24 -11.73 -1.19
C VAL A 103 2.72 -10.32 -0.88
N ASN A 104 1.83 -9.33 -1.01
CA ASN A 104 2.07 -8.00 -0.50
C ASN A 104 1.49 -7.87 0.90
N SER A 105 2.32 -7.53 1.87
CA SER A 105 1.93 -7.35 3.27
C SER A 105 2.11 -5.91 3.71
N ASP A 106 1.23 -5.44 4.61
CA ASP A 106 1.34 -4.15 5.28
C ASP A 106 0.83 -4.21 6.73
N GLY A 107 1.51 -3.49 7.62
CA GLY A 107 1.18 -3.38 9.05
C GLY A 107 0.64 -2.00 9.40
N ALA A 108 -0.43 -1.93 10.19
CA ALA A 108 -1.03 -0.68 10.63
C ALA A 108 -1.10 -0.60 12.16
N ARG A 109 -0.64 0.53 12.72
CA ARG A 109 -0.68 0.80 14.17
C ARG A 109 -1.40 2.10 14.49
N HIS A 110 -2.37 2.02 15.38
CA HIS A 110 -3.06 3.18 15.93
C HIS A 110 -2.17 3.89 16.97
N LYS A 111 -2.02 5.22 16.86
CA LYS A 111 -1.03 5.98 17.65
C LYS A 111 -1.30 5.98 19.16
N GLU A 112 -2.55 6.24 19.55
CA GLU A 112 -2.93 6.44 20.96
C GLU A 112 -3.17 5.11 21.68
N SER A 113 -4.10 4.30 21.16
CA SER A 113 -4.42 2.99 21.72
C SER A 113 -3.31 1.95 21.54
N ARG A 114 -2.33 2.22 20.66
CA ARG A 114 -1.22 1.32 20.30
C ARG A 114 -1.67 -0.01 19.68
N LEU A 115 -2.94 -0.10 19.30
CA LEU A 115 -3.52 -1.27 18.67
C LEU A 115 -2.98 -1.47 17.26
N VAL A 116 -2.74 -2.72 16.92
CA VAL A 116 -2.11 -3.13 15.67
C VAL A 116 -2.96 -4.15 14.94
N SER A 117 -3.03 -3.95 13.63
CA SER A 117 -3.51 -4.92 12.66
C SER A 117 -2.50 -5.06 11.53
N TYR A 118 -2.53 -6.18 10.84
CA TYR A 118 -1.81 -6.35 9.59
C TYR A 118 -2.74 -6.93 8.53
N GLY A 119 -2.35 -6.81 7.28
CA GLY A 119 -3.08 -7.38 6.17
C GLY A 119 -2.24 -7.51 4.93
N GLY A 120 -2.82 -8.09 3.90
CA GLY A 120 -2.12 -8.28 2.66
C GLY A 120 -2.97 -8.87 1.57
N VAL A 121 -2.38 -8.90 0.38
CA VAL A 121 -3.00 -9.38 -0.84
C VAL A 121 -2.08 -10.43 -1.46
N VAL A 122 -2.66 -11.55 -1.86
CA VAL A 122 -1.97 -12.62 -2.57
C VAL A 122 -2.37 -12.59 -4.04
N ARG A 123 -1.38 -12.70 -4.93
CA ARG A 123 -1.54 -12.79 -6.37
C ARG A 123 -0.76 -13.96 -6.92
N ASP A 124 -1.17 -14.51 -8.06
CA ASP A 124 -0.32 -15.47 -8.78
C ASP A 124 0.75 -14.77 -9.64
N HIS A 125 1.54 -15.59 -10.34
CA HIS A 125 2.57 -15.16 -11.27
C HIS A 125 2.07 -14.30 -12.46
N ASP A 126 0.79 -14.39 -12.81
CA ASP A 126 0.15 -13.53 -13.82
C ASP A 126 -0.31 -12.20 -13.21
N GLY A 127 -0.20 -12.05 -11.89
CA GLY A 127 -0.68 -10.90 -11.14
C GLY A 127 -2.16 -10.97 -10.79
N GLU A 128 -2.84 -12.09 -11.08
CA GLU A 128 -4.26 -12.28 -10.79
C GLU A 128 -4.47 -12.39 -9.28
N TRP A 129 -5.44 -11.63 -8.78
CA TRP A 129 -5.79 -11.64 -7.36
C TRP A 129 -6.33 -13.01 -6.96
N LYS A 130 -5.76 -13.58 -5.90
CA LYS A 130 -6.23 -14.85 -5.32
C LYS A 130 -7.00 -14.64 -4.03
N MET A 131 -6.52 -13.76 -3.17
CA MET A 131 -7.17 -13.48 -1.90
C MET A 131 -6.62 -12.23 -1.21
N GLU A 132 -7.33 -11.80 -0.17
CA GLU A 132 -6.89 -10.82 0.82
C GLU A 132 -6.94 -11.42 2.23
N PHE A 133 -6.12 -10.90 3.14
CA PHE A 133 -6.18 -11.24 4.55
C PHE A 133 -6.05 -9.99 5.42
N THR A 134 -6.67 -10.03 6.60
CA THR A 134 -6.47 -9.04 7.65
C THR A 134 -6.57 -9.71 9.01
N LYS A 135 -5.75 -9.29 9.96
CA LYS A 135 -5.77 -9.81 11.32
C LYS A 135 -5.38 -8.74 12.33
N PHE A 136 -6.11 -8.71 13.43
CA PHE A 136 -5.77 -7.92 14.61
C PHE A 136 -4.79 -8.71 15.50
N ILE A 137 -3.72 -8.04 15.96
CA ILE A 137 -2.66 -8.68 16.77
C ILE A 137 -2.72 -8.24 18.23
N GLY A 138 -3.25 -7.04 18.51
CA GLY A 138 -3.19 -6.42 19.83
C GLY A 138 -2.20 -5.28 19.86
N ILE A 139 -1.50 -5.09 20.98
CA ILE A 139 -0.54 -3.99 21.16
C ILE A 139 0.86 -4.50 20.81
N CYS A 140 1.45 -3.97 19.74
CA CYS A 140 2.84 -4.21 19.39
C CYS A 140 3.47 -2.97 18.74
N SER A 141 4.76 -3.03 18.46
CA SER A 141 5.49 -2.00 17.72
C SER A 141 5.10 -2.00 16.24
N VAL A 142 5.43 -0.91 15.54
CA VAL A 142 5.23 -0.81 14.07
C VAL A 142 6.04 -1.89 13.36
N LEU A 143 7.27 -2.14 13.81
CA LEU A 143 8.14 -3.16 13.25
C LEU A 143 7.53 -4.57 13.41
N GLU A 144 6.96 -4.89 14.57
CA GLU A 144 6.26 -6.15 14.79
C GLU A 144 5.01 -6.27 13.91
N ALA A 145 4.28 -5.18 13.68
CA ALA A 145 3.12 -5.16 12.77
C ALA A 145 3.50 -5.58 11.35
N GLU A 146 4.58 -4.99 10.83
CA GLU A 146 5.14 -5.27 9.51
C GLU A 146 5.62 -6.73 9.40
N MET A 147 6.29 -7.22 10.45
CA MET A 147 6.80 -8.59 10.50
C MET A 147 5.69 -9.65 10.53
N TRP A 148 4.63 -9.42 11.30
CA TRP A 148 3.51 -10.36 11.38
C TRP A 148 2.77 -10.53 10.05
N GLY A 149 2.71 -9.49 9.23
CA GLY A 149 2.16 -9.61 7.88
C GLY A 149 3.03 -10.43 6.93
N CYS A 150 4.33 -10.53 7.18
CA CYS A 150 5.22 -11.46 6.48
C CYS A 150 4.95 -12.92 6.88
N CYS A 151 4.50 -13.15 8.12
CA CYS A 151 4.30 -14.48 8.71
C CYS A 151 3.05 -15.25 8.25
N VAL A 152 2.34 -14.79 7.21
CA VAL A 152 1.16 -15.50 6.67
C VAL A 152 1.53 -16.79 5.93
N GLN A 153 2.82 -17.10 5.80
CA GLN A 153 3.34 -18.27 5.08
C GLN A 153 3.01 -19.64 5.70
N GLY A 154 2.59 -19.72 6.96
CA GLY A 154 2.46 -21.01 7.66
C GLY A 154 1.31 -21.95 7.24
N LYS A 155 0.49 -21.65 6.22
CA LYS A 155 -0.70 -22.46 5.88
C LYS A 155 -0.99 -22.72 4.40
N TRP A 156 -0.13 -22.32 3.47
CA TRP A 156 -0.44 -22.43 2.03
C TRP A 156 0.32 -23.56 1.32
N GLY A 157 0.03 -24.79 1.72
CA GLY A 157 -0.01 -25.98 0.86
C GLY A 157 1.12 -26.19 -0.15
N GLY A 158 2.40 -26.03 0.24
CA GLY A 158 3.54 -26.42 -0.60
C GLY A 158 3.85 -25.52 -1.81
N ASN A 159 3.20 -24.36 -1.94
CA ASN A 159 3.53 -23.39 -2.98
C ASN A 159 4.76 -22.55 -2.60
N GLN A 160 5.59 -22.21 -3.59
CA GLN A 160 6.70 -21.28 -3.40
C GLN A 160 6.18 -19.83 -3.36
N LEU A 161 6.60 -19.04 -2.37
CA LEU A 161 6.04 -17.72 -2.07
C LEU A 161 7.12 -16.63 -2.15
N ILE A 162 6.80 -15.51 -2.78
CA ILE A 162 7.56 -14.26 -2.65
C ILE A 162 6.76 -13.30 -1.79
N VAL A 163 7.37 -12.80 -0.71
CA VAL A 163 6.75 -11.82 0.17
C VAL A 163 7.39 -10.45 -0.06
N GLU A 164 6.57 -9.48 -0.45
CA GLU A 164 6.94 -8.09 -0.57
C GLU A 164 6.61 -7.35 0.72
N VAL A 165 7.65 -6.81 1.34
CA VAL A 165 7.57 -6.07 2.61
C VAL A 165 7.84 -4.60 2.33
N GLY A 166 6.95 -3.72 2.78
CA GLY A 166 7.05 -2.27 2.56
C GLY A 166 8.06 -1.54 3.45
N SER A 167 8.73 -2.25 4.37
CA SER A 167 9.62 -1.68 5.39
C SER A 167 11.07 -2.17 5.22
N VAL A 168 11.97 -1.24 4.92
CA VAL A 168 13.42 -1.49 4.84
C VAL A 168 13.96 -2.00 6.18
N GLU A 169 13.50 -1.42 7.30
CA GLU A 169 13.88 -1.82 8.65
C GLU A 169 13.47 -3.27 8.94
N ALA A 170 12.27 -3.69 8.49
CA ALA A 170 11.82 -5.07 8.61
C ALA A 170 12.69 -6.02 7.77
N ILE A 171 13.02 -5.64 6.53
CA ILE A 171 13.88 -6.44 5.64
C ILE A 171 15.28 -6.62 6.24
N GLU A 172 15.90 -5.55 6.74
CA GLU A 172 17.24 -5.61 7.36
C GLU A 172 17.23 -6.47 8.62
N THR A 173 16.18 -6.35 9.43
CA THR A 173 16.04 -7.11 10.68
C THR A 173 15.83 -8.61 10.41
N LEU A 174 15.05 -8.97 9.37
CA LEU A 174 14.86 -10.36 8.94
C LEU A 174 16.16 -10.97 8.40
N LYS A 175 16.88 -10.25 7.54
CA LYS A 175 18.21 -10.68 7.03
C LYS A 175 19.22 -10.88 8.17
N ALA A 176 19.19 -10.01 9.19
CA ALA A 176 20.04 -10.15 10.37
C ALA A 176 19.69 -11.40 11.19
N ALA A 177 18.40 -11.74 11.33
CA ALA A 177 17.95 -12.96 11.99
C ALA A 177 18.30 -14.24 11.23
N GLU A 178 18.21 -14.24 9.89
CA GLU A 178 18.67 -15.36 9.07
C GLU A 178 20.14 -15.71 9.33
N SER A 179 20.97 -14.66 9.54
CA SER A 179 22.39 -14.77 9.89
C SER A 179 22.67 -15.06 11.37
N GLY A 180 21.64 -15.31 12.19
CA GLY A 180 21.76 -15.66 13.61
C GLY A 180 22.15 -14.49 14.54
N ARG A 181 22.04 -13.24 14.07
CA ARG A 181 22.49 -12.04 14.81
C ARG A 181 21.36 -11.26 15.49
N SER A 182 20.11 -11.66 15.33
CA SER A 182 18.98 -10.91 15.90
C SER A 182 18.76 -11.25 17.38
N ARG A 183 18.65 -10.19 18.20
CA ARG A 183 18.31 -10.27 19.63
C ARG A 183 16.81 -10.32 19.90
N VAL A 184 15.98 -10.25 18.85
CA VAL A 184 14.52 -10.19 18.97
C VAL A 184 13.93 -11.57 18.70
N THR A 185 13.37 -12.19 19.74
CA THR A 185 12.82 -13.56 19.72
C THR A 185 11.73 -13.76 18.68
N LEU A 186 10.85 -12.77 18.48
CA LEU A 186 9.84 -12.81 17.43
C LEU A 186 10.46 -12.91 16.03
N VAL A 187 11.54 -12.17 15.77
CA VAL A 187 12.23 -12.15 14.47
C VAL A 187 12.91 -13.49 14.22
N ASN A 188 13.50 -14.09 15.25
CA ASN A 188 14.08 -15.44 15.14
C ASN A 188 13.00 -16.49 14.86
N HIS A 189 11.83 -16.40 15.49
CA HIS A 189 10.71 -17.29 15.21
C HIS A 189 10.16 -17.12 13.78
N VAL A 190 10.00 -15.87 13.32
CA VAL A 190 9.59 -15.55 11.94
C VAL A 190 10.63 -16.07 10.93
N ALA A 191 11.92 -15.91 11.21
CA ALA A 191 13.01 -16.39 10.35
C ALA A 191 13.11 -17.93 10.33
N GLU A 192 12.85 -18.60 11.45
CA GLU A 192 12.76 -20.07 11.50
C GLU A 192 11.58 -20.58 10.68
N LEU A 193 10.41 -19.94 10.77
CA LEU A 193 9.25 -20.29 9.94
C LEU A 193 9.53 -20.10 8.45
N MET A 194 10.34 -19.11 8.07
CA MET A 194 10.76 -18.92 6.68
C MET A 194 11.74 -20.00 6.17
N LYS A 195 12.46 -20.70 7.08
CA LYS A 195 13.43 -21.75 6.73
C LYS A 195 12.83 -23.16 6.61
N GLN A 196 11.58 -23.38 7.02
CA GLN A 196 10.96 -24.70 7.11
C GLN A 196 10.29 -25.21 5.79
N ASN A 197 10.62 -24.63 4.64
CA ASN A 197 10.17 -25.07 3.31
C ASN A 197 11.36 -25.45 2.40
#